data_AF-A0A9C9FYC5-F1
#
_entry.id   AF-A0A9C9FYC5-F1
#
_cell.length_a   1.000
_cell.length_b   1.000
_cell.length_c   1.000
_cell.angle_alpha   90.00
_cell.angle_beta   90.00
_cell.angle_gamma   90.00
#
_symmetry.space_group_name_H-M   'P 1'
#
loop_
_entity.id
_entity.type
_entity.pdbx_description
1 polymer ?
#
loop_
_entity_poly.entity_id
_entity_poly.type
_entity_poly.pdbx_seq_one_letter_code
_entity_poly.pdbx_strand_id
1 'polypeptide(L)'
;YYPKSVLGDPTYGTRANRRYLKGLGIHFAGKPLGRPKKVTAENREALGQAKAQRREDYLQRIPVEGKIGQGKNGYRLNYIRAKRADTSIAWINSIFLR
;
A
#
# COMPACT_ATOMS: atom_id res chain seq x y z
N TYR A 1 -18.12 -2.36 -5.91
CA TYR A 1 -17.90 -1.50 -4.73
C TYR A 1 -16.41 -1.19 -4.65
N TYR A 2 -15.99 0.07 -4.66
CA TYR A 2 -14.56 0.44 -4.59
C TYR A 2 -14.16 0.75 -3.14
N PRO A 3 -12.91 0.46 -2.74
CA PRO A 3 -12.44 0.77 -1.40
C PRO A 3 -12.35 2.28 -1.18
N LYS A 4 -12.56 2.73 0.06
CA LYS A 4 -12.45 4.14 0.45
C LYS A 4 -11.02 4.66 0.32
N SER A 5 -10.03 3.81 0.61
CA SER A 5 -8.62 4.15 0.52
C SER A 5 -7.77 2.94 0.10
N VAL A 6 -6.61 3.22 -0.49
CA VAL A 6 -5.59 2.23 -0.87
C VAL A 6 -4.27 2.60 -0.20
N LEU A 7 -3.80 1.68 0.66
CA LEU A 7 -2.53 1.74 1.37
C LEU A 7 -1.43 1.03 0.56
N GLY A 8 -0.97 1.68 -0.51
CA GLY A 8 -0.02 1.09 -1.48
C GLY A 8 1.43 1.55 -1.29
N ASP A 9 2.37 0.79 -1.87
CA ASP A 9 3.78 1.16 -1.91
C ASP A 9 3.99 2.48 -2.67
N PRO A 10 4.96 3.33 -2.25
CA PRO A 10 5.30 4.57 -2.96
C PRO A 10 5.56 4.39 -4.47
N THR A 11 6.09 3.23 -4.89
CA THR A 11 6.32 2.88 -6.30
C THR A 11 5.05 2.89 -7.14
N TYR A 12 3.90 2.52 -6.55
CA TYR A 12 2.59 2.61 -7.22
C TYR A 12 2.00 4.02 -7.20
N GLY A 13 2.61 4.96 -6.49
CA GLY A 13 2.15 6.33 -6.32
C GLY A 13 2.35 7.25 -7.53
N THR A 14 2.34 6.73 -8.76
CA THR A 14 2.55 7.50 -10.00
C THR A 14 1.42 8.49 -10.28
N ARG A 15 1.68 9.50 -11.14
CA ARG A 15 0.64 10.50 -11.53
C ARG A 15 -0.58 9.84 -12.18
N ALA A 16 -0.33 8.85 -13.04
CA ALA A 16 -1.39 8.10 -13.73
C ALA A 16 -2.28 7.36 -12.73
N ASN A 17 -1.68 6.61 -11.79
CA ASN A 17 -2.41 5.85 -10.78
C ASN A 17 -3.22 6.76 -9.85
N ARG A 18 -2.65 7.91 -9.44
CA ARG A 18 -3.41 8.88 -8.62
C ARG A 18 -4.59 9.48 -9.37
N ARG A 19 -4.45 9.77 -10.67
CA ARG A 19 -5.56 10.28 -11.49
C ARG A 19 -6.65 9.24 -11.62
N TYR A 20 -6.27 7.98 -11.85
CA TYR A 20 -7.19 6.84 -11.91
C TYR A 20 -7.95 6.66 -10.59
N LEU A 21 -7.24 6.59 -9.46
CA LEU A 21 -7.83 6.45 -8.13
C LEU A 21 -8.74 7.63 -7.78
N LYS A 22 -8.33 8.87 -8.11
CA LYS A 22 -9.15 10.07 -7.90
C LYS A 22 -10.45 10.02 -8.72
N GLY A 23 -10.40 9.52 -9.96
CA GLY A 23 -11.60 9.34 -10.80
C GLY A 23 -12.59 8.34 -10.20
N LEU A 24 -12.10 7.37 -9.42
CA LEU A 24 -12.90 6.39 -8.71
C LEU A 24 -13.28 6.82 -7.28
N GLY A 25 -12.88 8.03 -6.84
CA GLY A 25 -13.11 8.52 -5.48
C GLY A 25 -12.27 7.81 -4.41
N ILE A 26 -11.22 7.10 -4.79
CA ILE A 26 -10.36 6.31 -3.90
C ILE A 26 -9.21 7.17 -3.38
N HIS A 27 -9.05 7.25 -2.06
CA HIS A 27 -7.91 7.95 -1.45
C HIS A 27 -6.63 7.10 -1.51
N PHE A 28 -5.54 7.64 -2.06
CA PHE A 28 -4.23 6.98 -2.01
C PHE A 28 -3.42 7.46 -0.80
N ALA A 29 -3.16 6.56 0.13
CA ALA A 29 -2.34 6.83 1.29
C ALA A 29 -0.86 6.81 0.91
N GLY A 30 -0.37 7.97 0.47
CA GLY A 30 1.03 8.15 0.12
C GLY A 30 1.42 9.62 0.18
N LYS A 31 2.74 9.88 0.21
CA LYS A 31 3.25 11.26 0.21
C LYS A 31 2.71 12.02 -1.02
N PRO A 32 2.23 13.27 -0.90
CA PRO A 32 1.83 14.05 -2.06
C PRO A 32 2.98 14.17 -3.07
N LEU A 33 2.66 14.10 -4.36
CA LEU A 33 3.64 14.33 -5.42
C LEU A 33 3.93 15.83 -5.52
N GLY A 34 5.20 16.20 -5.68
CA GLY A 34 5.63 17.58 -5.87
C GLY A 34 6.10 18.26 -4.59
N ARG A 35 6.19 19.59 -4.64
CA ARG A 35 6.75 20.41 -3.57
C ARG A 35 5.80 20.39 -2.36
N PRO A 36 6.30 20.15 -1.14
CA PRO A 36 5.49 20.32 0.07
C PRO A 36 4.96 21.74 0.16
N LYS A 37 3.69 21.89 0.55
CA LYS A 37 3.06 23.21 0.73
C LYS A 37 3.83 24.01 1.79
N LYS A 38 3.97 25.32 1.58
CA LYS A 38 4.48 26.23 2.61
C LYS A 38 3.53 26.20 3.81
N VAL A 39 4.08 26.15 5.01
CA VAL A 39 3.29 26.17 6.25
C VAL A 39 2.86 27.62 6.50
N THR A 40 1.59 27.92 6.26
CA THR A 40 0.93 29.14 6.74
C THR A 40 0.14 28.82 8.02
N ALA A 41 -0.19 29.85 8.82
CA ALA A 41 -0.93 29.66 10.08
C ALA A 41 -2.26 28.91 9.86
N GLU A 42 -2.99 29.24 8.79
CA GLU A 42 -4.26 28.61 8.40
C GLU A 42 -4.12 27.14 7.98
N ASN A 43 -2.99 26.75 7.37
CA ASN A 43 -2.79 25.39 6.85
C ASN A 43 -2.05 24.48 7.82
N ARG A 44 -1.58 25.00 8.96
CA ARG A 44 -0.74 24.26 9.92
C ARG A 44 -1.49 23.06 10.50
N GLU A 45 -2.75 23.24 10.88
CA GLU A 45 -3.58 22.17 11.46
C GLU A 45 -3.90 21.08 10.43
N ALA A 46 -4.35 21.46 9.23
CA ALA A 46 -4.64 20.53 8.14
C ALA A 46 -3.40 19.71 7.72
N LEU A 47 -2.22 20.33 7.68
CA LEU A 47 -0.96 19.64 7.41
C LEU A 47 -0.55 18.70 8.55
N GLY A 48 -0.85 19.07 9.80
CA GLY A 48 -0.65 18.25 10.98
C GLY A 48 -1.51 16.98 10.95
N GLN A 49 -2.81 17.13 10.71
CA GLN A 49 -3.75 16.00 10.58
C GLN A 49 -3.35 15.07 9.43
N ALA A 50 -3.01 15.61 8.26
CA ALA A 50 -2.54 14.81 7.12
C ALA A 50 -1.20 14.10 7.40
N LYS A 51 -0.37 14.61 8.32
CA LYS A 51 0.85 13.93 8.77
C LYS A 51 0.54 12.81 9.76
N ALA A 52 -0.39 13.03 10.69
CA ALA A 52 -0.85 12.02 11.63
C ALA A 52 -1.51 10.83 10.90
N GLN A 53 -2.43 11.10 9.99
CA GLN A 53 -3.10 10.06 9.21
C GLN A 53 -2.12 9.22 8.39
N ARG A 54 -1.13 9.87 7.74
CA ARG A 54 -0.06 9.15 7.04
C ARG A 54 0.78 8.25 7.96
N ARG A 55 0.94 8.62 9.23
CA ARG A 55 1.66 7.79 10.20
C ARG A 55 0.84 6.55 10.54
N GLU A 56 -0.46 6.70 10.78
CA GLU A 56 -1.37 5.57 11.00
C GLU A 56 -1.43 4.64 9.79
N ASP A 57 -1.59 5.21 8.59
CA ASP A 57 -1.57 4.47 7.33
C ASP A 57 -0.28 3.65 7.18
N TYR A 58 0.86 4.25 7.53
CA TYR A 58 2.16 3.55 7.51
C TYR A 58 2.21 2.41 8.52
N LEU A 59 1.73 2.64 9.75
CA LEU A 59 1.67 1.61 10.78
C LEU A 59 0.81 0.41 10.35
N GLN A 60 -0.30 0.64 9.66
CA GLN A 60 -1.15 -0.44 9.14
C GLN A 60 -0.48 -1.25 8.01
N ARG A 61 0.51 -0.68 7.30
CA ARG A 61 1.25 -1.38 6.24
C ARG A 61 2.32 -2.31 6.80
N ILE A 62 2.86 -2.04 7.98
CA ILE A 62 3.95 -2.84 8.60
C ILE A 62 3.56 -4.33 8.73
N PRO A 63 2.39 -4.71 9.28
CA PRO A 63 2.02 -6.12 9.39
C PRO A 63 1.88 -6.80 8.02
N VAL A 64 1.34 -6.09 7.02
CA VAL A 64 1.13 -6.62 5.66
C VAL A 64 2.47 -6.87 4.98
N GLU A 65 3.39 -5.91 5.03
CA GLU A 65 4.74 -6.06 4.49
C GLU A 65 5.52 -7.14 5.22
N GLY A 66 5.37 -7.23 6.55
CA GLY A 66 5.93 -8.31 7.37
C GLY A 66 5.46 -9.69 6.93
N LYS A 67 4.17 -9.88 6.68
CA LYS A 67 3.62 -11.16 6.19
C LYS A 67 4.15 -11.52 4.80
N ILE A 68 4.23 -10.55 3.89
CA ILE A 68 4.81 -10.76 2.56
C ILE A 68 6.31 -11.11 2.66
N GLY A 69 7.06 -10.42 3.53
CA GLY A 69 8.47 -10.69 3.81
C GLY A 69 8.68 -12.10 4.39
N GLN A 70 7.84 -12.52 5.33
CA GLN A 70 7.81 -13.88 5.87
C GLN A 70 7.55 -14.91 4.77
N GLY A 71 6.56 -14.66 3.90
CA GLY A 71 6.28 -15.50 2.73
C GLY A 71 7.50 -15.68 1.83
N LYS A 72 8.18 -14.58 1.49
CA LYS A 72 9.36 -14.61 0.61
C LYS A 72 10.56 -15.29 1.23
N ASN A 73 10.92 -14.92 2.46
CA ASN A 73 12.16 -15.40 3.10
C ASN A 73 11.98 -16.76 3.78
N GLY A 74 10.86 -16.97 4.49
CA GLY A 74 10.58 -18.21 5.21
C GLY A 74 10.03 -19.33 4.32
N TYR A 75 9.23 -18.99 3.31
CA TYR A 75 8.53 -19.98 2.49
C TYR A 75 8.89 -19.94 1.00
N ARG A 76 9.94 -19.19 0.63
CA ARG A 76 10.43 -19.08 -0.75
C ARG A 76 9.33 -18.73 -1.75
N LEU A 77 8.45 -17.79 -1.40
CA LEU A 77 7.40 -17.30 -2.30
C LEU A 77 7.95 -16.80 -3.65
N ASN A 78 9.20 -16.35 -3.69
CA ASN A 78 9.90 -15.95 -4.93
C ASN A 78 10.30 -17.15 -5.83
N TYR A 79 10.18 -18.39 -5.34
CA TYR A 79 10.62 -19.61 -6.03
C TYR A 79 9.58 -20.74 -5.92
N ILE A 80 8.39 -20.49 -6.46
CA ILE A 80 7.32 -21.49 -6.55
C ILE A 80 7.66 -22.46 -7.68
N ARG A 81 7.81 -23.75 -7.33
CA ARG A 81 8.15 -24.83 -8.29
C ARG A 81 6.94 -25.39 -9.04
N ALA A 82 5.73 -25.01 -8.63
CA ALA A 82 4.49 -25.44 -9.26
C ALA A 82 4.40 -24.89 -10.70
N LYS A 83 4.19 -25.79 -11.66
CA LYS A 83 4.17 -25.44 -13.10
C LYS A 83 2.78 -25.10 -13.62
N ARG A 84 1.71 -25.57 -12.97
CA ARG A 84 0.32 -25.27 -13.35
C ARG A 84 -0.27 -24.19 -12.44
N ALA A 85 -1.13 -23.34 -13.00
CA ALA A 85 -1.71 -22.18 -12.31
C ALA A 85 -2.56 -22.54 -11.08
N ASP A 86 -3.34 -23.61 -11.16
CA ASP A 86 -4.12 -24.16 -10.05
C ASP A 86 -3.23 -24.57 -8.86
N THR A 87 -2.16 -25.31 -9.15
CA THR A 87 -1.20 -25.77 -8.14
C THR A 87 -0.38 -24.64 -7.54
N SER A 88 -0.02 -23.61 -8.33
CA SER A 88 0.70 -22.45 -7.81
C SER A 88 -0.18 -21.58 -6.90
N ILE A 89 -1.47 -21.41 -7.24
CA ILE A 89 -2.44 -20.70 -6.38
C ILE A 89 -2.59 -21.44 -5.04
N ALA A 90 -2.76 -22.77 -5.06
CA ALA A 90 -2.87 -23.56 -3.84
C ALA A 90 -1.62 -23.43 -2.93
N TRP A 91 -0.42 -23.42 -3.53
CA TRP A 91 0.84 -23.19 -2.82
C TRP A 91 0.96 -21.79 -2.23
N ILE A 92 0.55 -20.75 -2.97
CA ILE A 92 0.55 -19.38 -2.47
C ILE A 92 -0.41 -19.26 -1.28
N ASN A 93 -1.62 -19.81 -1.41
CA ASN A 93 -2.64 -19.77 -0.36
C ASN A 93 -2.15 -20.45 0.93
N SER A 94 -1.48 -21.60 0.83
CA SER A 94 -0.97 -22.30 2.02
C SER A 94 0.13 -21.53 2.75
N ILE A 95 0.90 -20.68 2.05
CA ILE A 95 1.91 -19.80 2.64
C ILE A 95 1.25 -18.64 3.40
N PHE A 96 0.19 -18.06 2.85
CA PHE A 96 -0.48 -16.91 3.45
C PHE A 96 -1.45 -17.27 4.58
N LEU A 97 -2.09 -18.45 4.54
CA LEU A 97 -3.10 -18.91 5.50
C LEU A 97 -2.53 -19.60 6.75
N ARG A 98 -1.20 -19.71 6.86
CA ARG A 98 -0.51 -20.28 8.02
C ARG A 98 -0.08 -19.21 9.01
#